data_AF-A0A7Y5JY54-F1
#
_entry.id   AF-A0A7Y5JY54-F1
#
_cell.length_a   1.000
_cell.length_b   1.000
_cell.length_c   1.000
_cell.angle_alpha   90.00
_cell.angle_beta   90.00
_cell.angle_gamma   90.00
#
_symmetry.space_group_name_H-M   'P 1'
#
loop_
_entity.id
_entity.type
_entity.pdbx_description
1 polymer ?
#
loop_
_entity_poly.entity_id
_entity_poly.type
_entity_poly.pdbx_seq_one_letter_code
_entity_poly.pdbx_strand_id
1 'polypeptide(L)'
;HPAEALLELVHWTAGEVDYWRARVVELADTNEDALTWGVTKTKDGGDDRGTTEEAGPNVAYRMLTDASNRLAAYAAAALKAGVEERRVRLAEKQGSLVADVIRGILTDLHLTPDQELLVATVVPNRLRQLTATEGA
;
A
#
# COMPACT_ATOMS: atom_id res chain seq x y z
N HIS A 1 9.61 -4.69 -9.66
CA HIS A 1 10.77 -5.13 -8.85
C HIS A 1 10.26 -5.83 -7.57
N PRO A 2 10.95 -6.82 -6.95
CA PRO A 2 10.41 -7.57 -5.79
C PRO A 2 9.95 -6.70 -4.61
N ALA A 3 10.65 -5.59 -4.36
CA ALA A 3 10.27 -4.61 -3.33
C ALA A 3 8.94 -3.89 -3.64
N GLU A 4 8.66 -3.59 -4.90
CA GLU A 4 7.40 -2.96 -5.32
C GLU A 4 6.25 -3.95 -5.23
N ALA A 5 6.47 -5.20 -5.65
CA ALA A 5 5.48 -6.27 -5.53
C ALA A 5 5.10 -6.52 -4.06
N LEU A 6 6.08 -6.45 -3.13
CA LEU A 6 5.79 -6.56 -1.69
C LEU A 6 4.92 -5.40 -1.18
N LEU A 7 5.16 -4.17 -1.64
CA LEU A 7 4.32 -3.03 -1.26
C LEU A 7 2.92 -3.12 -1.84
N GLU A 8 2.79 -3.53 -3.11
CA GLU A 8 1.50 -3.79 -3.74
C GLU A 8 0.70 -4.84 -2.97
N LEU A 9 1.35 -5.92 -2.54
CA LEU A 9 0.72 -6.94 -1.69
C LEU A 9 0.25 -6.36 -0.35
N VAL A 10 1.05 -5.52 0.30
CA VAL A 10 0.63 -4.84 1.54
C VAL A 10 -0.62 -3.99 1.30
N HIS A 11 -0.64 -3.18 0.25
CA HIS A 11 -1.79 -2.32 -0.07
C HIS A 11 -3.05 -3.14 -0.41
N TRP A 12 -2.90 -4.15 -1.25
CA TRP A 12 -4.01 -5.01 -1.64
C TRP A 12 -4.59 -5.76 -0.44
N THR A 13 -3.73 -6.39 0.38
CA THR A 13 -4.18 -7.14 1.55
C THR A 13 -4.74 -6.22 2.65
N ALA A 14 -4.29 -4.96 2.75
CA ALA A 14 -4.94 -3.99 3.63
C ALA A 14 -6.40 -3.74 3.22
N GLY A 15 -6.67 -3.54 1.92
CA GLY A 15 -8.03 -3.44 1.41
C GLY A 15 -8.86 -4.70 1.63
N GLU A 16 -8.25 -5.88 1.50
CA GLU A 16 -8.89 -7.16 1.79
C GLU A 16 -9.30 -7.27 3.28
N VAL A 17 -8.43 -6.85 4.20
CA VAL A 17 -8.73 -6.79 5.64
C VAL A 17 -9.90 -5.85 5.93
N ASP A 18 -9.90 -4.66 5.33
CA ASP A 18 -10.97 -3.67 5.53
C ASP A 18 -12.33 -4.21 5.02
N TYR A 19 -12.34 -4.86 3.86
CA TYR A 19 -13.52 -5.51 3.32
C TYR A 19 -14.07 -6.59 4.27
N TRP A 20 -13.24 -7.53 4.70
CA TRP A 20 -13.69 -8.61 5.58
C TRP A 20 -14.08 -8.11 6.96
N ARG A 21 -13.42 -7.06 7.47
CA ARG A 21 -13.78 -6.41 8.72
C ARG A 21 -15.17 -5.81 8.63
N ALA A 22 -15.46 -5.06 7.56
CA ALA A 22 -16.79 -4.50 7.33
C ALA A 22 -17.86 -5.61 7.28
N ARG A 23 -17.56 -6.73 6.60
CA ARG A 23 -18.47 -7.89 6.55
C ARG A 23 -18.72 -8.53 7.91
N VAL A 24 -17.67 -8.69 8.72
CA VAL A 24 -17.79 -9.27 10.07
C VAL A 24 -18.62 -8.35 10.97
N VAL A 25 -18.43 -7.04 10.89
CA VAL A 25 -19.25 -6.06 11.63
C VAL A 25 -20.71 -6.14 11.19
N GLU A 26 -20.99 -6.13 9.89
CA GLU A 26 -22.35 -6.28 9.35
C GLU A 26 -23.06 -7.55 9.85
N LEU A 27 -22.34 -8.68 9.89
CA LEU A 27 -22.86 -9.94 10.42
C LEU A 27 -23.17 -9.85 11.91
N ALA A 28 -22.23 -9.33 12.71
CA ALA A 28 -22.41 -9.17 14.15
C ALA A 28 -23.57 -8.24 14.50
N ASP A 29 -23.73 -7.15 13.74
CA ASP A 29 -24.82 -6.18 13.92
C ASP A 29 -26.19 -6.79 13.59
N THR A 30 -26.23 -7.73 12.64
CA THR A 30 -27.46 -8.43 12.25
C THR A 30 -27.85 -9.48 13.29
N ASN A 31 -26.89 -10.30 13.72
CA ASN A 31 -27.04 -11.31 14.75
C ASN A 31 -25.66 -11.70 15.28
N GLU A 32 -25.39 -11.45 16.56
CA GLU A 32 -24.10 -11.78 17.19
C GLU A 32 -23.74 -13.27 17.02
N ASP A 33 -24.74 -14.15 17.10
CA ASP A 33 -24.55 -15.60 16.93
C ASP A 33 -24.18 -15.99 15.49
N ALA A 34 -24.41 -15.12 14.48
CA ALA A 34 -24.07 -15.43 13.09
C ALA A 34 -22.56 -15.57 12.84
N LEU A 35 -21.72 -15.14 13.79
CA LEU A 35 -20.27 -15.34 13.76
C LEU A 35 -19.86 -16.76 14.19
N THR A 36 -20.69 -17.45 14.98
CA THR A 36 -20.35 -18.71 15.65
C THR A 36 -21.34 -19.84 15.35
N TRP A 37 -22.49 -19.53 14.76
CA TRP A 37 -23.55 -20.47 14.40
C TRP A 37 -24.12 -20.12 13.02
N GLY A 38 -24.39 -21.13 12.19
CA GLY A 38 -25.02 -20.89 10.90
C GLY A 38 -25.21 -22.13 10.05
N VAL A 39 -25.86 -21.93 8.90
CA VAL A 39 -26.13 -22.98 7.91
C VAL A 39 -24.82 -23.44 7.27
N THR A 40 -24.50 -24.72 7.41
CA THR A 40 -23.32 -25.33 6.78
C THR A 40 -23.67 -26.15 5.55
N LYS A 41 -24.93 -26.59 5.44
CA LYS A 41 -25.40 -27.43 4.34
C LYS A 41 -26.89 -27.22 4.07
N THR A 42 -27.23 -27.14 2.79
CA THR A 42 -28.61 -27.18 2.30
C THR A 42 -28.77 -28.36 1.35
N LYS A 43 -29.82 -29.16 1.54
CA LYS A 43 -30.16 -30.28 0.68
C LYS A 43 -31.57 -30.13 0.11
N ASP A 44 -31.66 -29.93 -1.20
CA ASP A 44 -32.93 -29.65 -1.89
C ASP A 44 -33.63 -30.90 -2.48
N GLY A 45 -33.09 -32.11 -2.30
CA GLY A 45 -33.67 -33.35 -2.86
C GLY A 45 -33.38 -34.62 -2.06
N GLY A 46 -34.26 -35.61 -2.20
CA GLY A 46 -34.29 -36.85 -1.40
C GLY A 46 -35.25 -36.77 -0.21
N ASP A 47 -35.45 -37.91 0.47
CA ASP A 47 -36.33 -38.00 1.64
C ASP A 47 -35.76 -37.26 2.87
N ASP A 48 -34.45 -37.02 2.90
CA ASP A 48 -33.68 -36.31 3.93
C ASP A 48 -33.37 -34.84 3.55
N ARG A 49 -34.26 -34.20 2.80
CA ARG A 49 -34.17 -32.78 2.46
C ARG A 49 -34.22 -31.88 3.70
N GLY A 50 -33.46 -30.79 3.69
CA GLY A 50 -33.43 -29.84 4.80
C GLY A 50 -32.13 -29.04 4.91
N THR A 51 -32.08 -28.19 5.93
CA THR A 51 -30.93 -27.34 6.26
C THR A 51 -30.24 -27.89 7.50
N THR A 52 -28.92 -27.98 7.47
CA THR A 52 -28.11 -28.32 8.65
C THR A 52 -27.40 -27.06 9.12
N GLU A 53 -27.56 -26.75 10.40
CA GLU A 53 -26.86 -25.67 11.10
C GLU A 53 -25.89 -26.28 12.11
N GLU A 54 -24.68 -25.73 12.19
CA GLU A 54 -23.64 -26.18 13.11
C GLU A 54 -22.94 -24.99 13.75
N ALA A 55 -22.39 -25.21 14.94
CA ALA A 55 -21.46 -24.27 15.56
C ALA A 55 -20.14 -24.28 14.80
N GLY A 56 -19.71 -23.12 14.33
CA GLY A 56 -18.43 -22.95 13.66
C GLY A 56 -18.14 -21.48 13.34
N PRO A 57 -16.86 -21.10 13.25
CA PRO A 57 -16.48 -19.74 12.91
C PRO A 57 -16.93 -19.42 11.48
N ASN A 58 -17.70 -18.35 11.34
CA ASN A 58 -18.19 -17.88 10.06
C ASN A 58 -17.04 -17.67 9.06
N VAL A 59 -17.28 -18.00 7.78
CA VAL A 59 -16.30 -17.83 6.70
C VAL A 59 -15.73 -16.40 6.67
N ALA A 60 -16.57 -15.37 6.84
CA ALA A 60 -16.10 -13.99 6.85
C ALA A 60 -15.07 -13.73 7.97
N TYR A 61 -15.32 -14.27 9.16
CA TYR A 61 -14.40 -14.16 10.29
C TYR A 61 -13.08 -14.92 10.06
N ARG A 62 -13.16 -16.10 9.43
CA ARG A 62 -11.98 -16.88 9.03
C ARG A 62 -11.15 -16.14 7.99
N MET A 63 -11.80 -15.57 6.97
CA MET A 63 -11.12 -14.82 5.91
C MET A 63 -10.50 -13.53 6.44
N LEU A 64 -11.17 -12.83 7.37
CA LEU A 64 -10.59 -11.67 8.06
C LEU A 64 -9.31 -12.05 8.80
N THR A 65 -9.33 -13.15 9.54
CA THR A 65 -8.17 -13.63 10.29
C THR A 65 -7.01 -13.99 9.35
N ASP A 66 -7.29 -14.72 8.26
CA ASP A 66 -6.30 -15.07 7.25
C ASP A 66 -5.67 -13.84 6.58
N ALA A 67 -6.50 -12.90 6.11
CA ALA A 67 -6.04 -11.67 5.50
C ALA A 67 -5.21 -10.82 6.47
N SER A 68 -5.61 -10.74 7.75
CA SER A 68 -4.88 -10.00 8.78
C SER A 68 -3.49 -10.59 9.03
N ASN A 69 -3.39 -11.93 9.07
CA ASN A 69 -2.11 -12.63 9.22
C ASN A 69 -1.21 -12.43 8.00
N ARG A 70 -1.75 -12.51 6.78
CA ARG A 70 -1.01 -12.24 5.54
C ARG A 70 -0.51 -10.80 5.51
N LEU A 71 -1.35 -9.82 5.86
CA LEU A 71 -0.97 -8.42 5.92
C LEU A 71 0.21 -8.19 6.87
N ALA A 72 0.14 -8.75 8.08
CA ALA A 72 1.22 -8.64 9.06
C ALA A 72 2.54 -9.25 8.52
N ALA A 73 2.46 -10.41 7.86
CA ALA A 73 3.63 -11.06 7.26
C ALA A 73 4.25 -10.22 6.13
N TYR A 74 3.43 -9.68 5.23
CA TYR A 74 3.90 -8.83 4.12
C TYR A 74 4.47 -7.51 4.61
N ALA A 75 3.83 -6.87 5.60
CA ALA A 75 4.33 -5.64 6.20
C ALA A 75 5.70 -5.87 6.89
N ALA A 76 5.84 -6.96 7.65
CA ALA A 76 7.11 -7.33 8.26
C ALA A 76 8.19 -7.63 7.21
N ALA A 77 7.84 -8.31 6.12
CA ALA A 77 8.76 -8.59 5.01
C ALA A 77 9.21 -7.30 4.30
N ALA A 78 8.30 -6.35 4.07
CA ALA A 78 8.60 -5.06 3.45
C ALA A 78 9.54 -4.22 4.33
N LEU A 79 9.28 -4.14 5.63
CA LEU A 79 10.16 -3.46 6.59
C LEU A 79 11.54 -4.11 6.65
N LYS A 80 11.61 -5.45 6.73
CA LYS A 80 12.87 -6.19 6.76
C LYS A 80 13.67 -6.02 5.46
N ALA A 81 13.00 -5.92 4.33
CA ALA A 81 13.64 -5.69 3.03
C ALA A 81 14.15 -4.25 2.86
N GLY A 82 13.88 -3.35 3.81
CA GLY A 82 14.32 -1.95 3.78
C GLY A 82 13.75 -1.21 2.57
N VAL A 83 12.51 -1.51 2.18
CA VAL A 83 11.92 -1.02 0.93
C VAL A 83 11.80 0.52 0.95
N GLU A 84 11.41 1.09 2.08
CA GLU A 84 11.25 2.53 2.24
C GLU A 84 12.61 3.24 2.21
N GLU A 85 13.61 2.72 2.93
CA GLU A 85 14.98 3.26 2.89
C GLU A 85 15.57 3.15 1.49
N ARG A 86 15.24 2.10 0.75
CA ARG A 86 15.71 1.94 -0.63
C ARG A 86 15.01 2.89 -1.60
N ARG A 87 13.72 3.17 -1.42
CA ARG A 87 12.97 4.16 -2.20
C ARG A 87 13.51 5.56 -1.97
N VAL A 88 13.67 5.96 -0.70
CA VAL A 88 14.26 7.26 -0.34
C VAL A 88 15.66 7.39 -0.92
N ARG A 89 16.52 6.37 -0.75
CA ARG A 89 17.88 6.38 -1.31
C ARG A 89 17.92 6.47 -2.83
N LEU A 90 16.98 5.80 -3.52
CA LEU A 90 16.89 5.88 -4.97
C LEU A 90 16.44 7.28 -5.42
N ALA A 91 15.45 7.87 -4.75
CA ALA A 91 14.98 9.22 -5.01
C ALA A 91 16.07 10.26 -4.72
N GLU A 92 16.81 10.13 -3.62
CA GLU A 92 17.96 10.98 -3.29
C GLU A 92 19.06 10.88 -4.34
N LYS A 93 19.39 9.66 -4.79
CA LYS A 93 20.39 9.45 -5.86
C LYS A 93 19.94 10.02 -7.19
N GLN A 94 18.64 9.96 -7.51
CA GLN A 94 18.10 10.61 -8.71
C GLN A 94 18.19 12.14 -8.60
N GLY A 95 17.84 12.69 -7.45
CA GLY A 95 18.01 14.12 -7.17
C GLY A 95 19.47 14.58 -7.27
N SER A 96 20.43 13.78 -6.77
CA SER A 96 21.85 14.10 -6.89
C SER A 96 22.31 14.12 -8.34
N LEU A 97 21.89 13.14 -9.16
CA LEU A 97 22.22 13.09 -10.58
C LEU A 97 21.70 14.30 -11.35
N VAL A 98 20.45 14.72 -11.11
CA VAL A 98 19.88 15.92 -11.72
C VAL A 98 20.67 17.17 -11.32
N ALA A 99 21.03 17.28 -10.04
CA ALA A 99 21.82 18.41 -9.55
C ALA A 99 23.24 18.43 -10.16
N ASP A 100 23.88 17.27 -10.35
CA ASP A 100 25.18 17.15 -11.01
C ASP A 100 25.12 17.59 -12.49
N VAL A 101 24.08 17.17 -13.22
CA VAL A 101 23.86 17.57 -14.61
C VAL A 101 23.64 19.09 -14.72
N ILE A 102 22.80 19.66 -13.85
CA ILE A 102 22.57 21.11 -13.85
C ILE A 102 23.87 21.86 -13.54
N ARG A 103 24.68 21.40 -12.57
CA ARG A 103 25.99 21.99 -12.29
C ARG A 103 26.91 21.95 -13.51
N GLY A 104 27.02 20.79 -14.18
CA GLY A 104 27.82 20.65 -15.39
C GLY A 104 27.39 21.63 -16.49
N ILE A 105 26.09 21.73 -16.76
CA ILE A 105 25.54 22.69 -17.73
C ILE A 105 25.91 24.13 -17.37
N LEU A 106 25.74 24.52 -16.11
CA LEU A 106 26.04 25.89 -15.67
C LEU A 106 27.55 26.20 -15.74
N THR A 107 28.41 25.22 -15.44
CA THR A 107 29.86 25.34 -15.64
C THR A 107 30.20 25.53 -17.12
N ASP A 108 29.61 24.74 -18.01
CA ASP A 108 29.87 24.80 -19.46
C ASP A 108 29.35 26.10 -20.11
N LEU A 109 28.38 26.78 -19.47
CA LEU A 109 27.85 28.06 -19.92
C LEU A 109 28.74 29.26 -19.60
N HIS A 110 29.83 29.08 -18.84
CA HIS A 110 30.81 30.13 -18.52
C HIS A 110 30.15 31.41 -17.98
N LEU A 111 29.35 31.28 -16.92
CA LEU A 111 28.59 32.36 -16.33
C LEU A 111 29.50 33.50 -15.83
N THR A 112 29.00 34.74 -15.90
CA THR A 112 29.67 35.87 -15.25
C THR A 112 29.51 35.78 -13.72
N PRO A 113 30.37 36.45 -12.92
CA PRO A 113 30.26 36.42 -11.46
C PRO A 113 28.87 36.86 -10.94
N ASP A 114 28.27 37.87 -11.58
CA ASP A 114 26.93 38.34 -11.23
C ASP A 114 25.84 37.30 -11.55
N GLN A 115 26.02 36.50 -12.61
CA GLN A 115 25.09 35.42 -12.98
C GLN A 115 25.23 34.20 -12.05
N GLU A 116 26.45 33.86 -11.62
CA GLU A 116 26.69 32.79 -10.65
C GLU A 116 25.98 33.05 -9.32
N LEU A 117 25.96 34.30 -8.85
CA LEU A 117 25.22 34.67 -7.64
C LEU A 117 23.71 34.37 -7.74
N LEU A 118 23.14 34.47 -8.94
CA LEU A 118 21.73 34.19 -9.18
C LEU A 118 21.42 32.69 -9.18
N VAL A 119 22.39 31.82 -9.46
CA VAL A 119 22.19 30.36 -9.56
C VAL A 119 21.56 29.78 -8.29
N ALA A 120 22.05 30.18 -7.12
CA ALA A 120 21.58 29.69 -5.82
C ALA A 120 20.11 30.03 -5.52
N THR A 121 19.52 30.99 -6.23
CA THR A 121 18.12 31.38 -6.05
C THR A 121 17.24 30.91 -7.21
N VAL A 122 17.71 31.06 -8.46
CA VAL A 122 16.95 30.74 -9.67
C VAL A 122 16.74 29.23 -9.81
N VAL A 123 17.80 28.42 -9.67
CA VAL A 123 17.72 26.97 -9.88
C VAL A 123 16.77 26.30 -8.89
N PRO A 124 16.86 26.53 -7.55
CA PRO A 124 15.90 25.94 -6.62
C PRO A 124 14.46 26.39 -6.84
N ASN A 125 14.24 27.66 -7.22
CA ASN A 125 12.91 28.17 -7.54
C ASN A 125 12.29 27.43 -8.73
N ARG A 126 13.07 27.14 -9.78
CA ARG A 126 12.59 26.40 -10.95
C ARG A 126 12.33 24.93 -10.64
N LEU A 127 13.20 24.28 -9.87
CA LEU A 127 12.99 22.87 -9.47
C LEU A 127 11.74 22.70 -8.61
N ARG A 128 11.45 23.64 -7.69
CA ARG A 128 10.21 23.62 -6.90
C ARG A 128 8.93 23.75 -7.74
N GLN A 129 8.98 24.45 -8.88
CA GLN A 129 7.83 24.56 -9.79
C GLN A 129 7.48 23.23 -10.45
N LEU A 130 8.47 22.36 -10.70
CA LEU A 130 8.24 21.02 -11.23
C LEU A 130 7.51 20.16 -10.18
N THR A 131 7.99 20.14 -8.93
CA THR A 131 7.40 19.32 -7.86
C THR A 131 5.99 19.76 -7.45
N ALA A 132 5.65 21.04 -7.62
CA ALA A 132 4.31 21.55 -7.32
C ALA A 132 3.25 21.15 -8.37
N THR A 133 3.68 20.77 -9.58
CA THR A 133 2.79 20.42 -10.68
C THR A 133 2.41 18.94 -10.68
N GLU A 134 3.23 18.06 -10.10
CA GLU A 134 2.95 16.62 -9.96
C GLU A 134 2.06 16.27 -8.74
N GLY A 135 1.82 17.21 -7.83
CA GLY A 135 1.03 17.03 -6.61
C GLY A 135 -0.43 17.52 -6.67
N ALA A 136 -0.93 17.88 -7.86
CA ALA A 136 -2.29 18.37 -8.11
C ALA A 136 -3.02 17.43 -9.10
#